data_AF-A0AAD5GHR0-F1
#
_entry.id   AF-A0AAD5GHR0-F1
#
_cell.length_a   1.000
_cell.length_b   1.000
_cell.length_c   1.000
_cell.angle_alpha   90.00
_cell.angle_beta   90.00
_cell.angle_gamma   90.00
#
_symmetry.space_group_name_H-M   'P 1'
#
loop_
_entity.id
_entity.type
_entity.pdbx_description
1 polymer ?
#
loop_
_entity_poly.entity_id
_entity_poly.type
_entity_poly.pdbx_seq_one_letter_code
_entity_poly.pdbx_strand_id
1 'polypeptide(L)'
;AVSLKEAVLSGVSLEGSKREEFNKIQQELTKLSRKFEENVFDATKKFEKLVTDKKEIEGLPATALGLAAQTASSKGHENATAENGPWMITLDDPSVLSVIQHARNRALREEIYRAYVTRASSGELDNTPVIEQILKLRLEKAKLLGYNNYSKLSMATKMATVSKAQELLEKLRIASWNAAVQDMEDVRRFSKSQGAPEADDLAHWD
;
A
#
# COMPACT_ATOMS: atom_id res chain seq x y z
N ALA A 1 -7.74 -30.48 -14.85
CA ALA A 1 -8.66 -31.19 -13.94
C ALA A 1 -8.47 -30.61 -12.55
N VAL A 2 -9.54 -30.20 -11.87
CA VAL A 2 -9.47 -29.74 -10.47
C VAL A 2 -8.96 -30.90 -9.62
N SER A 3 -7.90 -30.69 -8.85
CA SER A 3 -7.39 -31.75 -7.96
C SER A 3 -8.41 -32.06 -6.86
N LEU A 4 -8.44 -33.29 -6.34
CA LEU A 4 -9.32 -33.66 -5.22
C LEU A 4 -9.19 -32.68 -4.03
N LYS A 5 -7.98 -32.17 -3.80
CA LYS A 5 -7.67 -31.19 -2.77
C LYS A 5 -8.37 -29.85 -3.03
N GLU A 6 -8.31 -29.33 -4.25
CA GLU A 6 -9.01 -28.09 -4.61
C GLU A 6 -10.52 -28.25 -4.55
N ALA A 7 -11.06 -29.42 -4.88
CA ALA A 7 -12.49 -29.70 -4.76
C ALA A 7 -12.95 -29.65 -3.29
N VAL A 8 -12.21 -30.27 -2.37
CA VAL A 8 -12.48 -30.20 -0.92
C VAL A 8 -12.38 -28.76 -0.40
N LEU A 9 -11.35 -28.02 -0.81
CA LEU A 9 -11.16 -26.61 -0.43
C LEU A 9 -12.20 -25.66 -1.04
N SER A 10 -12.88 -26.10 -2.09
CA SER A 10 -14.04 -25.43 -2.69
C SER A 10 -15.35 -25.80 -2.00
N GLY A 11 -15.31 -26.56 -0.90
CA GLY A 11 -16.47 -26.90 -0.09
C GLY A 11 -17.32 -28.04 -0.65
N VAL A 12 -16.79 -28.87 -1.58
CA VAL A 12 -17.57 -29.97 -2.19
C VAL A 12 -18.07 -31.01 -1.17
N SER A 13 -17.36 -31.15 -0.04
CA SER A 13 -17.72 -32.06 1.05
C SER A 13 -18.68 -31.45 2.07
N LEU A 14 -19.10 -30.19 1.88
CA LEU A 14 -20.08 -29.54 2.76
C LEU A 14 -21.49 -29.86 2.28
N GLU A 15 -22.37 -30.15 3.24
CA GLU A 15 -23.77 -30.51 2.98
C GLU A 15 -24.72 -29.56 3.69
N GLY A 16 -25.95 -29.45 3.15
CA GLY A 16 -27.03 -28.65 3.72
C GLY A 16 -26.63 -27.19 4.02
N SER A 17 -26.96 -26.72 5.22
CA SER A 17 -26.74 -25.34 5.66
C SER A 17 -25.28 -24.89 5.60
N LYS A 18 -24.32 -25.79 5.85
CA LYS A 18 -22.88 -25.46 5.79
C LYS A 18 -22.42 -25.09 4.39
N ARG A 19 -22.99 -25.74 3.36
CA ARG A 19 -22.69 -25.43 1.96
C ARG A 19 -23.27 -24.08 1.55
N GLU A 20 -24.49 -23.77 2.01
CA GLU A 20 -25.11 -22.47 1.77
C GLU A 20 -24.33 -21.33 2.43
N GLU A 21 -23.91 -21.51 3.68
CA GLU A 21 -23.07 -20.56 4.41
C GLU A 21 -21.73 -20.34 3.71
N PHE A 22 -21.06 -21.42 3.30
CA PHE A 22 -19.80 -21.34 2.55
C PHE A 22 -19.95 -20.54 1.25
N ASN A 23 -21.01 -20.79 0.48
CA ASN A 23 -21.26 -20.08 -0.78
C ASN A 23 -21.51 -18.60 -0.55
N LYS A 24 -22.30 -18.24 0.48
CA LYS A 24 -22.55 -16.84 0.87
C LYS A 24 -21.25 -16.14 1.27
N ILE A 25 -20.41 -16.79 2.08
CA ILE A 25 -19.10 -16.27 2.49
C ILE A 25 -18.20 -16.01 1.26
N GLN A 26 -18.17 -16.94 0.31
CA GLN A 26 -17.35 -16.80 -0.91
C GLN A 26 -17.81 -15.62 -1.78
N GLN A 27 -19.12 -15.45 -1.95
CA GLN A 27 -19.70 -14.33 -2.69
C GLN A 27 -19.35 -13.00 -2.01
N GLU A 28 -19.53 -12.90 -0.70
CA GLU A 28 -19.26 -11.67 0.04
C GLU A 28 -17.75 -11.33 0.06
N LEU A 29 -16.87 -12.32 0.23
CA LEU A 29 -15.41 -12.11 0.13
C LEU A 29 -15.00 -11.58 -1.25
N THR A 30 -15.63 -12.07 -2.33
CA THR A 30 -15.35 -11.60 -3.69
C THR A 30 -15.79 -10.15 -3.85
N LYS A 31 -16.98 -9.81 -3.35
CA LYS A 31 -17.52 -8.45 -3.37
C LYS A 31 -16.65 -7.48 -2.56
N LEU A 32 -16.27 -7.86 -1.35
CA LEU A 32 -15.43 -7.03 -0.46
C LEU A 32 -14.03 -6.84 -1.02
N SER A 33 -13.46 -7.85 -1.69
CA SER A 33 -12.14 -7.72 -2.33
C SER A 33 -12.17 -6.68 -3.46
N ARG A 34 -13.22 -6.72 -4.30
CA ARG A 34 -13.43 -5.68 -5.34
C ARG A 34 -13.62 -4.30 -4.72
N LYS A 35 -14.46 -4.20 -3.69
CA LYS A 35 -14.69 -2.92 -2.99
C LYS A 35 -13.40 -2.36 -2.38
N PHE A 36 -12.55 -3.21 -1.81
CA PHE A 36 -11.26 -2.83 -1.27
C PHE A 36 -10.37 -2.20 -2.36
N GLU A 37 -10.23 -2.89 -3.50
CA GLU A 37 -9.43 -2.43 -4.64
C GLU A 37 -9.97 -1.14 -5.25
N GLU A 38 -11.28 -1.03 -5.46
CA GLU A 38 -11.98 0.17 -5.93
C GLU A 38 -11.71 1.36 -4.99
N ASN A 39 -11.86 1.17 -3.67
CA ASN A 39 -11.59 2.21 -2.68
C ASN A 39 -10.14 2.70 -2.73
N VAL A 40 -9.15 1.80 -2.87
CA VAL A 40 -7.73 2.17 -2.99
C VAL A 40 -7.47 2.96 -4.27
N PHE A 41 -8.06 2.52 -5.39
CA PHE A 41 -7.94 3.20 -6.67
C PHE A 41 -8.55 4.60 -6.64
N ASP A 42 -9.77 4.73 -6.12
CA ASP A 42 -10.48 6.01 -6.00
C ASP A 42 -9.76 6.95 -5.03
N ALA A 43 -9.24 6.45 -3.91
CA ALA A 43 -8.47 7.26 -2.96
C ALA A 43 -7.16 7.78 -3.58
N THR A 44 -6.51 6.96 -4.41
CA THR A 44 -5.30 7.36 -5.15
C THR A 44 -5.61 8.45 -6.17
N LYS A 45 -6.74 8.35 -6.87
CA LYS A 45 -7.18 9.34 -7.87
C LYS A 45 -7.71 10.65 -7.27
N LYS A 46 -8.31 10.59 -6.09
CA LYS A 46 -8.96 11.73 -5.44
C LYS A 46 -7.97 12.81 -4.99
N PHE A 47 -6.74 12.42 -4.66
CA PHE A 47 -5.74 13.37 -4.19
C PHE A 47 -5.15 14.17 -5.36
N GLU A 48 -5.19 15.49 -5.22
CA GLU A 48 -4.65 16.45 -6.17
C GLU A 48 -4.03 17.60 -5.39
N LYS A 49 -2.74 17.86 -5.66
CA LYS A 49 -2.02 19.00 -5.10
C LYS A 49 -1.48 19.84 -6.25
N LEU A 50 -2.17 20.94 -6.53
CA LEU A 50 -1.70 21.94 -7.47
C LEU A 50 -0.61 22.79 -6.81
N VAL A 51 0.58 22.79 -7.37
CA VAL A 51 1.71 23.62 -6.94
C VAL A 51 1.96 24.70 -7.98
N THR A 52 1.94 25.96 -7.54
CA THR A 52 2.14 27.14 -8.39
C THR A 52 3.44 27.86 -8.05
N ASP A 53 3.93 27.76 -6.82
CA ASP A 53 5.23 28.31 -6.43
C ASP A 53 6.36 27.34 -6.81
N LYS A 54 7.26 27.81 -7.67
CA LYS A 54 8.45 27.08 -8.11
C LYS A 54 9.36 26.68 -6.94
N LYS A 55 9.35 27.41 -5.82
CA LYS A 55 10.15 27.08 -4.64
C LYS A 55 9.68 25.79 -3.97
N GLU A 56 8.39 25.47 -4.04
CA GLU A 56 7.86 24.26 -3.40
C GLU A 56 8.31 22.97 -4.10
N ILE A 57 8.66 23.03 -5.39
CA ILE A 57 9.12 21.88 -6.20
C ILE A 57 10.65 21.79 -6.34
N GLU A 58 11.40 22.55 -5.56
CA GLU A 58 12.86 22.55 -5.63
C GLU A 58 13.43 21.13 -5.44
N GLY A 59 14.32 20.72 -6.34
CA GLY A 59 14.98 19.42 -6.33
C GLY A 59 14.32 18.37 -7.22
N LEU A 60 13.04 18.53 -7.59
CA LEU A 60 12.38 17.58 -8.49
C LEU A 60 13.09 17.53 -9.87
N PRO A 61 13.33 16.33 -10.42
CA PRO A 61 13.96 16.19 -11.72
C PRO A 61 13.03 16.66 -12.86
N ALA A 62 13.62 17.07 -13.98
CA ALA A 62 12.86 17.55 -15.15
C ALA A 62 11.80 16.56 -15.65
N THR A 63 12.07 15.25 -15.52
CA THR A 63 11.11 14.19 -15.86
C THR A 63 9.86 14.22 -14.98
N ALA A 64 10.03 14.40 -13.67
CA ALA A 64 8.93 14.52 -12.72
C ALA A 64 8.13 15.81 -12.94
N LEU A 65 8.83 16.92 -13.17
CA LEU A 65 8.19 18.20 -13.49
C LEU A 65 7.40 18.14 -14.80
N GLY A 66 7.93 17.46 -15.82
CA GLY A 66 7.22 17.23 -17.08
C GLY A 66 5.94 16.40 -16.90
N LEU A 67 6.00 15.32 -16.12
CA LEU A 67 4.83 14.51 -15.81
C LEU A 67 3.78 15.29 -14.99
N ALA A 68 4.22 16.03 -13.97
CA ALA A 68 3.32 16.83 -13.15
C ALA A 68 2.67 17.99 -13.93
N ALA A 69 3.40 18.62 -14.85
CA ALA A 69 2.86 19.63 -15.75
C ALA A 69 1.86 19.03 -16.74
N GLN A 70 2.18 17.89 -17.37
CA GLN A 70 1.24 17.17 -18.23
C GLN A 70 -0.05 16.79 -17.49
N THR A 71 0.08 16.33 -16.25
CA THR A 71 -1.06 16.03 -15.38
C THR A 71 -1.88 17.28 -15.11
N ALA A 72 -1.24 18.42 -14.82
CA ALA A 72 -1.93 19.70 -14.63
C ALA A 72 -2.68 20.14 -15.90
N SER A 73 -2.06 20.03 -17.09
CA SER A 73 -2.72 20.32 -18.37
C SER A 73 -3.97 19.46 -18.57
N SER A 74 -3.88 18.16 -18.29
CA SER A 74 -5.03 17.23 -18.42
C SER A 74 -6.19 17.57 -17.47
N LYS A 75 -5.92 18.34 -16.41
CA LYS A 75 -6.90 18.80 -15.41
C LYS A 75 -7.30 20.27 -15.59
N GLY A 76 -7.04 20.84 -16.77
CA GLY A 76 -7.53 22.18 -17.15
C GLY A 76 -6.51 23.31 -17.02
N HIS A 77 -5.26 23.03 -16.65
CA HIS A 77 -4.19 24.03 -16.63
C HIS A 77 -3.39 24.00 -17.94
N GLU A 78 -4.02 24.43 -19.05
CA GLU A 78 -3.46 24.31 -20.41
C GLU A 78 -2.08 24.99 -20.59
N ASN A 79 -1.79 26.03 -19.81
CA ASN A 79 -0.52 26.73 -19.83
C ASN A 79 0.59 26.05 -18.99
N ALA A 80 0.31 24.87 -18.41
CA ALA A 80 1.28 24.15 -17.59
C ALA A 80 2.48 23.69 -18.41
N THR A 81 3.67 24.03 -17.93
CA THR A 81 4.95 23.62 -18.51
C THR A 81 5.86 23.04 -17.44
N ALA A 82 6.81 22.19 -17.82
CA ALA A 82 7.76 21.62 -16.88
C ALA A 82 8.58 22.74 -16.16
N GLU A 83 8.90 23.81 -16.88
CA GLU A 83 9.80 24.88 -16.44
C GLU A 83 9.13 25.92 -15.53
N ASN A 84 7.86 26.25 -15.81
CA ASN A 84 7.15 27.37 -15.17
C ASN A 84 5.86 26.95 -14.46
N GLY A 85 5.47 25.67 -14.54
CA GLY A 85 4.27 25.16 -13.91
C GLY A 85 2.98 25.69 -14.55
N PRO A 86 1.83 25.55 -13.87
CA PRO A 86 1.69 24.88 -12.58
C PRO A 86 1.92 23.36 -12.69
N TRP A 87 2.21 22.71 -11.56
CA TRP A 87 2.47 21.27 -11.48
C TRP A 87 1.41 20.60 -10.63
N MET A 88 0.87 19.46 -11.10
CA MET A 88 -0.10 18.67 -10.36
C MET A 88 0.59 17.45 -9.77
N ILE A 89 0.68 17.39 -8.44
CA ILE A 89 1.17 16.22 -7.71
C ILE A 89 -0.03 15.33 -7.34
N THR A 90 0.19 14.02 -7.43
CA THR A 90 -0.79 12.95 -7.33
C THR A 90 -0.24 11.81 -6.47
N LEU A 91 -1.07 10.81 -6.14
CA LEU A 91 -0.66 9.66 -5.33
C LEU A 91 -0.33 8.39 -6.13
N ASP A 92 -0.24 8.47 -7.46
CA ASP A 92 0.34 7.37 -8.23
C ASP A 92 1.83 7.23 -7.93
N ASP A 93 2.33 5.99 -7.96
CA ASP A 93 3.66 5.65 -7.47
C ASP A 93 4.79 6.48 -8.13
N PRO A 94 4.81 6.74 -9.46
CA PRO A 94 5.84 7.60 -10.07
C PRO A 94 5.88 9.02 -9.49
N SER A 95 4.71 9.62 -9.24
CA SER A 95 4.57 10.96 -8.67
C SER A 95 5.09 11.00 -7.23
N VAL A 96 4.64 10.06 -6.38
CA VAL A 96 5.02 9.98 -4.96
C VAL A 96 6.51 9.70 -4.79
N LEU A 97 7.05 8.71 -5.52
CA LEU A 97 8.47 8.38 -5.43
C LEU A 97 9.35 9.55 -5.82
N SER A 98 8.96 10.32 -6.86
CA SER A 98 9.70 11.51 -7.27
C SER A 98 9.73 12.58 -6.17
N VAL A 99 8.61 12.79 -5.47
CA VAL A 99 8.55 13.74 -4.35
C VAL A 99 9.41 13.27 -3.19
N ILE A 100 9.23 12.04 -2.72
CA ILE A 100 9.94 11.53 -1.54
C ILE A 100 11.46 11.47 -1.78
N GLN A 101 11.90 11.12 -2.99
CA GLN A 101 13.34 10.98 -3.30
C GLN A 101 14.05 12.30 -3.62
N HIS A 102 13.34 13.32 -4.11
CA HIS A 102 13.99 14.49 -4.71
C HIS A 102 13.52 15.85 -4.19
N ALA A 103 12.33 15.96 -3.59
CA ALA A 103 11.84 17.25 -3.11
C ALA A 103 12.68 17.73 -1.92
N ARG A 104 13.29 18.91 -2.05
CA ARG A 104 14.00 19.58 -0.95
C ARG A 104 13.06 20.16 0.08
N ASN A 105 11.83 20.49 -0.33
CA ASN A 105 10.79 20.95 0.56
C ASN A 105 10.30 19.81 1.47
N ARG A 106 10.78 19.77 2.71
CA ARG A 106 10.41 18.76 3.71
C ARG A 106 8.92 18.73 4.01
N ALA A 107 8.24 19.88 4.03
CA ALA A 107 6.80 19.95 4.25
C ALA A 107 6.01 19.29 3.12
N LEU A 108 6.49 19.44 1.86
CA LEU A 108 5.90 18.74 0.73
C LEU A 108 6.11 17.22 0.84
N ARG A 109 7.31 16.75 1.25
CA ARG A 109 7.55 15.32 1.50
C ARG A 109 6.60 14.78 2.56
N GLU A 110 6.42 15.51 3.67
CA GLU A 110 5.51 15.13 4.75
C GLU A 110 4.05 15.08 4.29
N GLU A 111 3.56 16.11 3.57
CA GLU A 111 2.19 16.17 3.05
C GLU A 111 1.89 14.97 2.14
N ILE A 112 2.77 14.71 1.17
CA ILE A 112 2.60 13.60 0.22
C ILE A 112 2.75 12.24 0.91
N TYR A 113 3.72 12.08 1.82
CA TYR A 113 3.89 10.85 2.59
C TYR A 113 2.61 10.52 3.38
N ARG A 114 2.11 11.48 4.17
CA ARG A 114 0.91 11.30 4.99
C ARG A 114 -0.29 10.97 4.12
N ALA A 115 -0.52 11.73 3.05
CA ALA A 115 -1.61 11.46 2.12
C ALA A 115 -1.52 10.05 1.52
N TYR A 116 -0.33 9.57 1.18
CA TYR A 116 -0.10 8.24 0.61
C TYR A 116 -0.39 7.11 1.61
N VAL A 117 0.08 7.22 2.87
CA VAL A 117 -0.09 6.17 3.88
C VAL A 117 -1.47 6.15 4.53
N THR A 118 -2.27 7.21 4.37
CA THR A 118 -3.67 7.28 4.82
C THR A 118 -4.69 7.12 3.69
N ARG A 119 -4.29 6.57 2.54
CA ARG A 119 -5.23 6.28 1.45
C ARG A 119 -6.27 5.26 1.90
N ALA A 120 -7.51 5.50 1.48
CA ALA A 120 -8.64 4.60 1.72
C ALA A 120 -8.82 4.22 3.21
N SER A 121 -8.56 5.16 4.13
CA SER A 121 -8.63 4.91 5.59
C SER A 121 -9.65 5.80 6.31
N SER A 122 -10.50 6.54 5.59
CA SER A 122 -11.52 7.40 6.19
C SER A 122 -12.64 7.74 5.19
N GLY A 123 -13.79 8.17 5.72
CA GLY A 123 -14.95 8.58 4.92
C GLY A 123 -15.53 7.44 4.08
N GLU A 124 -16.05 7.77 2.89
CA GLU A 124 -16.70 6.81 2.00
C GLU A 124 -15.76 5.76 1.39
N LEU A 125 -14.45 6.02 1.44
CA LEU A 125 -13.40 5.14 0.90
C LEU A 125 -12.70 4.34 2.00
N ASP A 126 -13.19 4.37 3.24
CA ASP A 126 -12.57 3.66 4.37
C ASP A 126 -12.60 2.14 4.18
N ASN A 127 -11.42 1.53 4.12
CA ASN A 127 -11.24 0.10 4.03
C ASN A 127 -11.06 -0.60 5.38
N THR A 128 -11.01 0.13 6.49
CA THR A 128 -10.93 -0.46 7.84
C THR A 128 -12.07 -1.46 8.09
N PRO A 129 -13.37 -1.10 7.94
CA PRO A 129 -14.46 -2.04 8.14
C PRO A 129 -14.50 -3.16 7.07
N VAL A 130 -14.00 -2.88 5.85
CA VAL A 130 -13.90 -3.88 4.78
C VAL A 130 -12.90 -4.97 5.16
N ILE A 131 -11.72 -4.59 5.68
CA ILE A 131 -10.69 -5.52 6.16
C ILE A 131 -11.23 -6.36 7.32
N GLU A 132 -11.87 -5.74 8.31
CA GLU A 132 -12.45 -6.43 9.46
C GLU A 132 -13.44 -7.52 9.02
N GLN A 133 -14.34 -7.17 8.11
CA GLN A 133 -15.32 -8.12 7.57
C GLN A 133 -14.65 -9.23 6.75
N ILE A 134 -13.62 -8.92 5.95
CA ILE A 134 -12.84 -9.93 5.22
C ILE A 134 -12.17 -10.90 6.21
N LEU A 135 -11.57 -10.41 7.30
CA LEU A 135 -10.91 -11.25 8.30
C LEU A 135 -11.91 -12.16 9.02
N LYS A 136 -13.06 -11.63 9.39
CA LYS A 136 -14.18 -12.40 9.98
C LYS A 136 -14.61 -13.54 9.05
N LEU A 137 -14.94 -13.21 7.79
CA LEU A 137 -15.39 -14.18 6.80
C LEU A 137 -14.31 -15.23 6.46
N ARG A 138 -13.03 -14.82 6.42
CA ARG A 138 -11.91 -15.74 6.24
C ARG A 138 -11.77 -16.74 7.39
N LEU A 139 -12.02 -16.31 8.63
CA LEU A 139 -12.03 -17.20 9.79
C LEU A 139 -13.22 -18.17 9.73
N GLU A 140 -14.42 -17.69 9.44
CA GLU A 140 -15.63 -18.52 9.29
C GLU A 140 -15.45 -19.57 8.19
N LYS A 141 -14.95 -19.16 7.01
CA LYS A 141 -14.58 -20.06 5.92
C LYS A 141 -13.60 -21.15 6.37
N ALA A 142 -12.56 -20.78 7.11
CA ALA A 142 -11.56 -21.73 7.60
C ALA A 142 -12.20 -22.76 8.53
N LYS A 143 -13.04 -22.32 9.47
CA LYS A 143 -13.75 -23.19 10.41
C LYS A 143 -14.70 -24.16 9.70
N LEU A 144 -15.45 -23.69 8.70
CA LEU A 144 -16.33 -24.55 7.89
C LEU A 144 -15.56 -25.68 7.21
N LEU A 145 -14.34 -25.41 6.76
CA LEU A 145 -13.46 -26.39 6.13
C LEU A 145 -12.60 -27.20 7.14
N GLY A 146 -12.84 -27.07 8.44
CA GLY A 146 -12.14 -27.83 9.48
C GLY A 146 -10.76 -27.29 9.86
N TYR A 147 -10.44 -26.05 9.52
CA TYR A 147 -9.18 -25.38 9.88
C TYR A 147 -9.36 -24.38 11.02
N ASN A 148 -8.39 -24.31 11.92
CA ASN A 148 -8.44 -23.38 13.08
C ASN A 148 -8.38 -21.89 12.66
N ASN A 149 -7.74 -21.59 11.54
CA ASN A 149 -7.58 -20.23 11.02
C ASN A 149 -7.32 -20.23 9.51
N TYR A 150 -7.46 -19.06 8.89
CA TYR A 150 -7.30 -18.89 7.45
C TYR A 150 -5.87 -19.15 6.97
N SER A 151 -4.85 -18.87 7.78
CA SER A 151 -3.45 -19.14 7.41
C SER A 151 -3.21 -20.64 7.19
N LYS A 152 -3.75 -21.50 8.06
CA LYS A 152 -3.69 -22.97 7.86
C LYS A 152 -4.44 -23.40 6.60
N LEU A 153 -5.60 -22.83 6.34
CA LEU A 153 -6.35 -23.07 5.10
C LEU A 153 -5.54 -22.65 3.86
N SER A 154 -4.91 -21.47 3.88
CA SER A 154 -4.09 -20.95 2.78
C SER A 154 -2.86 -21.80 2.50
N MET A 155 -2.25 -22.39 3.53
CA MET A 155 -1.10 -23.29 3.39
C MET A 155 -1.48 -24.65 2.81
N ALA A 156 -2.76 -25.04 2.82
CA ALA A 156 -3.18 -26.33 2.27
C ALA A 156 -2.82 -26.49 0.79
N THR A 157 -2.68 -25.41 0.00
CA THR A 157 -2.27 -25.47 -1.41
C THR A 157 -0.81 -25.07 -1.66
N LYS A 158 -0.03 -24.82 -0.60
CA LYS A 158 1.35 -24.34 -0.71
C LYS A 158 2.35 -25.38 -0.22
N MET A 159 3.62 -25.22 -0.61
CA MET A 159 4.72 -26.03 -0.08
C MET A 159 5.00 -25.72 1.39
N ALA A 160 4.78 -24.47 1.81
CA ALA A 160 5.06 -24.00 3.16
C ALA A 160 3.95 -24.39 4.14
N THR A 161 4.33 -24.58 5.40
CA THR A 161 3.42 -24.54 6.55
C THR A 161 3.51 -23.16 7.22
N VAL A 162 2.57 -22.86 8.14
CA VAL A 162 2.64 -21.62 8.93
C VAL A 162 3.96 -21.53 9.71
N SER A 163 4.39 -22.63 10.35
CA SER A 163 5.64 -22.66 11.10
C SER A 163 6.87 -22.47 10.21
N LYS A 164 6.92 -23.11 9.03
CA LYS A 164 8.05 -22.95 8.11
C LYS A 164 8.13 -21.55 7.51
N ALA A 165 6.98 -20.93 7.23
CA ALA A 165 6.94 -19.53 6.81
C ALA A 165 7.47 -18.59 7.91
N GLN A 166 7.03 -18.79 9.16
CA GLN A 166 7.50 -18.00 10.31
C GLN A 166 8.99 -18.20 10.59
N GLU A 167 9.48 -19.44 10.53
CA GLU A 167 10.90 -19.77 10.69
C GLU A 167 11.76 -19.05 9.65
N LEU A 168 11.34 -19.06 8.38
CA LEU A 168 12.05 -18.35 7.31
C LEU A 168 12.03 -16.84 7.54
N LEU A 169 10.87 -16.26 7.87
CA LEU A 169 10.75 -14.82 8.13
C LEU A 169 11.59 -14.38 9.31
N GLU A 170 11.62 -15.15 10.40
CA GLU A 170 12.44 -14.85 11.58
C GLU A 170 13.95 -14.95 11.26
N LYS A 171 14.35 -15.97 10.49
CA LYS A 171 15.74 -16.09 10.02
C LYS A 171 16.17 -14.87 9.20
N LEU A 172 15.30 -14.39 8.29
CA LEU A 172 15.55 -13.19 7.51
C LEU A 172 15.59 -11.94 8.41
N ARG A 173 14.64 -11.80 9.33
CA ARG A 173 14.59 -10.68 10.28
C ARG A 173 15.88 -10.58 11.09
N ILE A 174 16.36 -11.68 11.66
CA ILE A 174 17.61 -11.73 12.43
C ILE A 174 18.81 -11.33 11.55
N ALA A 175 18.90 -11.89 10.34
CA ALA A 175 20.01 -11.60 9.43
C ALA A 175 20.02 -10.15 8.92
N SER A 176 18.84 -9.53 8.77
CA SER A 176 18.70 -8.16 8.25
C SER A 176 18.74 -7.08 9.34
N TRP A 177 18.53 -7.43 10.62
CA TRP A 177 18.35 -6.43 11.69
C TRP A 177 19.55 -5.50 11.84
N ASN A 178 20.76 -6.05 11.99
CA ASN A 178 21.95 -5.22 12.22
C ASN A 178 22.27 -4.33 11.01
N ALA A 179 22.04 -4.83 9.79
CA ALA A 179 22.22 -4.04 8.58
C ALA A 179 21.21 -2.89 8.52
N ALA A 180 19.93 -3.13 8.79
CA ALA A 180 18.90 -2.08 8.79
C ALA A 180 19.15 -0.99 9.86
N VAL A 181 19.68 -1.36 11.02
CA VAL A 181 20.10 -0.39 12.05
C VAL A 181 21.29 0.43 11.54
N GLN A 182 22.27 -0.20 10.89
CA GLN A 182 23.41 0.50 10.32
C GLN A 182 22.98 1.45 9.18
N ASP A 183 22.05 1.04 8.32
CA ASP A 183 21.50 1.88 7.25
C ASP A 183 20.87 3.16 7.82
N MET A 184 20.13 3.06 8.93
CA MET A 184 19.55 4.22 9.62
C MET A 184 20.64 5.16 10.18
N GLU A 185 21.69 4.61 10.77
CA GLU A 185 22.84 5.42 11.22
C GLU A 185 23.61 6.04 10.06
N ASP A 186 23.69 5.37 8.91
CA ASP A 186 24.35 5.88 7.71
C ASP A 186 23.58 7.08 7.13
N VAL A 187 22.26 6.98 7.03
CA VAL A 187 21.38 8.09 6.64
C VAL A 187 21.54 9.24 7.63
N ARG A 188 21.47 8.97 8.94
CA ARG A 188 21.64 10.00 9.98
C ARG A 188 23.00 10.70 9.86
N ARG A 189 24.10 9.95 9.74
CA ARG A 189 25.45 10.51 9.60
C ARG A 189 25.58 11.33 8.33
N PHE A 190 25.04 10.85 7.22
CA PHE A 190 25.06 11.58 5.96
C PHE A 190 24.28 12.89 6.06
N SER A 191 23.04 12.87 6.57
CA SER A 191 22.23 14.08 6.79
C SER A 191 22.92 15.09 7.70
N LYS A 192 23.55 14.65 8.80
CA LYS A 192 24.37 15.52 9.67
C LYS A 192 25.54 16.15 8.92
N SER A 193 26.23 15.37 8.08
CA SER A 193 27.37 15.87 7.29
C SER A 193 26.97 16.94 6.27
N GLN A 194 25.70 16.92 5.82
CA GLN A 194 25.13 17.93 4.92
C GLN A 194 24.57 19.14 5.68
N GLY A 195 24.61 19.15 7.01
CA GLY A 195 24.04 20.21 7.84
C GLY A 195 22.50 20.27 7.82
N ALA A 196 21.83 19.15 7.51
CA ALA A 196 20.38 19.10 7.45
C ALA A 196 19.77 19.26 8.86
N PRO A 197 18.83 20.20 9.07
CA PRO A 197 18.25 20.46 10.39
C PRO A 197 17.45 19.28 10.95
N GLU A 198 16.88 18.43 10.09
CA GLU A 198 16.15 17.21 10.47
C GLU A 198 17.05 16.05 10.88
N ALA A 199 18.38 16.16 10.76
CA ALA A 199 19.28 15.03 10.95
C ALA A 199 19.31 14.47 12.40
N ASP A 200 18.85 15.25 13.38
CA ASP A 200 18.69 14.80 14.77
C ASP A 200 17.32 14.16 15.04
N ASP A 201 16.34 14.34 14.15
CA ASP A 201 14.96 13.84 14.27
C ASP A 201 14.39 13.44 12.89
N LEU A 202 15.03 12.45 12.27
CA LEU A 202 14.61 11.91 10.98
C LEU A 202 13.24 11.22 11.11
N ALA A 203 12.31 11.60 10.25
CA ALA A 203 10.99 11.01 10.15
C ALA A 203 10.87 10.07 8.94
N HIS A 204 9.73 9.40 8.80
CA HIS A 204 9.49 8.49 7.67
C HIS A 204 9.43 9.15 6.28
N TRP A 205 9.36 10.48 6.23
CA TRP A 205 9.35 11.26 4.98
C TRP A 205 10.71 11.93 4.67
N ASP A 206 11.75 11.63 5.45
CA ASP A 206 13.13 12.08 5.26
C ASP A 206 14.01 10.95 4.70
#